data_AF-A0A562CB42-F1
#
_entry.id   AF-A0A562CB42-F1
#
_cell.length_a   1.000
_cell.length_b   1.000
_cell.length_c   1.000
_cell.angle_alpha   90.00
_cell.angle_beta   90.00
_cell.angle_gamma   90.00
#
_symmetry.space_group_name_H-M   'P 1'
#
loop_
_entity.id
_entity.type
_entity.pdbx_description
1 polymer ?
#
loop_
_entity_poly.entity_id
_entity_poly.type
_entity_poly.pdbx_seq_one_letter_code
_entity_poly.pdbx_strand_id
1 'polypeptide(L)'
;MRYSLGLPDEGVFVGRARTASARHPLVVTVREGAVLDITSKEAPTVRDICELDDPAGYVRKAQGRVIGSLEAVAENSFEAHRDPRQPFLLSP
;
A
#
# COMPACT_ATOMS: atom_id res chain seq x y z
N MET A 1 17.62 3.36 -12.78
CA MET A 1 16.44 4.22 -13.03
C MET A 1 15.79 4.42 -11.67
N ARG A 2 15.51 5.64 -11.21
CA ARG A 2 14.68 5.81 -10.02
C ARG A 2 13.22 5.69 -10.44
N TYR A 3 12.51 4.73 -9.87
CA TYR A 3 11.10 4.52 -10.17
C TYR A 3 10.26 5.38 -9.21
N SER A 4 9.73 6.48 -9.73
CA SER A 4 8.76 7.32 -9.02
C SER A 4 7.35 7.01 -9.52
N LEU A 5 6.41 6.80 -8.60
CA LEU A 5 5.01 6.55 -8.91
C LEU A 5 4.24 7.81 -9.35
N GLY A 6 4.87 8.99 -9.25
CA GLY A 6 4.22 10.26 -9.59
C GLY A 6 2.97 10.53 -8.74
N LEU A 7 3.00 10.15 -7.46
CA LEU A 7 1.91 10.48 -6.54
C LEU A 7 1.81 12.00 -6.38
N PRO A 8 0.59 12.56 -6.28
CA PRO A 8 0.38 13.94 -5.86
C PRO A 8 1.10 14.23 -4.53
N ASP A 9 1.52 15.49 -4.34
CA ASP A 9 2.20 15.92 -3.11
C ASP A 9 1.29 15.82 -1.87
N GLU A 10 -0.03 15.92 -2.08
CA GLU A 10 -1.04 15.85 -1.03
C GLU A 10 -2.12 14.81 -1.38
N GLY A 11 -2.62 14.12 -0.35
CA GLY A 11 -3.72 13.18 -0.50
C GLY A 11 -3.73 12.09 0.56
N VAL A 12 -4.74 11.24 0.47
CA VAL A 12 -4.79 9.97 1.19
C VAL A 12 -4.75 8.87 0.16
N PHE A 13 -3.65 8.11 0.18
CA PHE A 13 -3.42 7.04 -0.77
C PHE A 13 -3.84 5.72 -0.16
N VAL A 14 -4.64 4.96 -0.89
CA VAL A 14 -5.01 3.59 -0.54
C VAL A 14 -4.78 2.70 -1.75
N GLY A 15 -4.27 1.50 -1.51
CA GLY A 15 -3.96 0.56 -2.58
C GLY A 15 -3.78 -0.85 -2.05
N ARG A 16 -3.19 -1.70 -2.89
CA ARG A 16 -2.93 -3.10 -2.56
C ARG A 16 -1.47 -3.45 -2.78
N ALA A 17 -0.93 -4.31 -1.92
CA ALA A 17 0.44 -4.81 -2.07
C ALA A 17 0.51 -6.30 -1.77
N ARG A 18 1.50 -6.98 -2.35
CA ARG A 18 1.87 -8.36 -1.98
C ARG A 18 3.19 -8.30 -1.21
N THR A 19 3.33 -9.11 -0.17
CA THR A 19 4.59 -9.34 0.56
C THR A 19 4.88 -10.83 0.68
N ALA A 20 6.12 -11.22 0.95
CA ALA A 20 6.47 -12.62 1.20
C ALA A 20 5.92 -13.13 2.55
N SER A 21 5.65 -12.24 3.50
CA SER A 21 5.19 -12.59 4.86
C SER A 21 3.69 -12.87 4.97
N ALA A 22 2.90 -12.61 3.92
CA ALA A 22 1.46 -12.77 3.92
C ALA A 22 1.01 -13.54 2.67
N ARG A 23 0.01 -14.43 2.84
CA ARG A 23 -0.54 -15.24 1.74
C ARG A 23 -1.57 -14.49 0.89
N HIS A 24 -2.02 -13.33 1.36
CA HIS A 24 -3.09 -12.55 0.74
C HIS A 24 -2.61 -11.15 0.40
N PRO A 25 -3.24 -10.46 -0.57
CA PRO A 25 -3.03 -9.03 -0.76
C PRO A 25 -3.28 -8.27 0.53
N LEU A 26 -2.38 -7.33 0.81
CA LEU A 26 -2.52 -6.37 1.90
C LEU A 26 -3.23 -5.13 1.39
N VAL A 27 -4.07 -4.53 2.22
CA VAL A 27 -4.54 -3.17 2.03
C VAL A 27 -3.46 -2.24 2.58
N VAL A 28 -2.99 -1.31 1.75
CA VAL A 28 -1.86 -0.44 2.09
C VAL A 28 -2.20 1.03 1.94
N THR A 29 -1.48 1.86 2.70
CA THR A 29 -1.45 3.32 2.55
C THR A 29 -0.01 3.82 2.48
N VAL A 30 0.16 5.09 2.09
CA VAL A 30 1.45 5.77 2.06
C VAL A 30 1.43 6.92 3.05
N ARG A 31 2.42 6.96 3.96
CA ARG A 31 2.63 8.05 4.92
C ARG A 31 4.11 8.35 5.01
N GLU A 32 4.49 9.62 4.89
CA GLU A 32 5.89 10.07 5.05
C GLU A 32 6.89 9.25 4.20
N GLY A 33 6.50 8.88 2.97
CA GLY A 33 7.35 8.10 2.07
C GLY A 33 7.46 6.60 2.41
N ALA A 34 6.74 6.10 3.40
CA ALA A 34 6.65 4.68 3.74
C ALA A 34 5.33 4.06 3.25
N VAL A 35 5.38 2.79 2.85
CA VAL A 35 4.19 1.97 2.59
C VAL A 35 3.85 1.20 3.86
N LEU A 36 2.61 1.35 4.32
CA LEU A 36 2.11 0.71 5.54
C LEU A 36 1.01 -0.28 5.18
N ASP A 37 1.11 -1.50 5.73
CA ASP A 37 0.01 -2.46 5.79
C ASP A 37 -1.00 -2.00 6.85
N ILE A 38 -2.22 -1.69 6.43
CA ILE A 38 -3.36 -1.30 7.27
C ILE A 38 -4.47 -2.34 7.25
N THR A 39 -4.19 -3.55 6.74
CA THR A 39 -5.18 -4.63 6.66
C THR A 39 -5.72 -4.94 8.06
N SER A 40 -7.04 -4.85 8.22
CA SER A 40 -7.69 -5.11 9.50
C SER A 40 -8.96 -5.95 9.31
N LYS A 41 -9.48 -6.52 10.40
CA LYS A 41 -10.79 -7.20 10.37
C LYS A 41 -11.95 -6.25 10.09
N GLU A 42 -11.80 -4.98 10.44
CA GLU A 42 -12.82 -3.94 10.25
C GLU A 42 -12.93 -3.53 8.78
N ALA A 43 -11.80 -3.45 8.07
CA ALA A 43 -11.75 -3.15 6.65
C ALA A 43 -10.69 -4.02 5.95
N PRO A 44 -11.02 -5.29 5.64
CA PRO A 44 -10.08 -6.24 5.06
C PRO A 44 -9.78 -5.98 3.57
N THR A 45 -10.59 -5.16 2.88
CA THR A 45 -10.40 -4.80 1.47
C THR A 45 -10.47 -3.30 1.24
N VAL A 46 -9.95 -2.84 0.08
CA VAL A 46 -10.10 -1.44 -0.35
C VAL A 46 -11.57 -1.05 -0.53
N ARG A 47 -12.42 -1.99 -0.98
CA ARG A 47 -13.85 -1.77 -1.10
C ARG A 47 -14.48 -1.45 0.26
N ASP A 48 -14.16 -2.24 1.28
CA ASP A 48 -14.70 -2.03 2.63
C ASP A 48 -14.33 -0.62 3.15
N ILE A 49 -13.10 -0.16 2.90
CA ILE A 49 -12.68 1.21 3.24
C ILE A 49 -13.51 2.25 2.48
N CYS A 50 -13.68 2.08 1.16
CA CYS A 50 -14.40 3.03 0.32
C CYS A 50 -15.91 3.10 0.61
N GLU A 51 -16.48 2.08 1.25
CA GLU A 51 -17.90 2.03 1.65
C GLU A 51 -18.14 2.59 3.07
N LEU A 52 -17.10 3.03 3.79
CA LEU A 52 -17.24 3.74 5.07
C LEU A 52 -17.78 5.17 4.88
N ASP A 53 -18.38 5.74 5.94
CA ASP A 53 -18.84 7.13 5.94
C ASP A 53 -17.69 8.15 5.77
N ASP A 54 -16.51 7.85 6.31
CA ASP A 54 -15.29 8.66 6.17
C ASP A 54 -14.06 7.79 5.80
N PRO A 55 -13.93 7.37 4.53
CA PRO A 55 -12.83 6.50 4.08
C PRO A 55 -11.46 7.13 4.30
N ALA A 56 -11.34 8.43 4.02
CA ALA A 56 -10.08 9.15 4.12
C ALA A 56 -9.68 9.34 5.59
N GLY A 57 -10.62 9.60 6.50
CA GLY A 57 -10.39 9.66 7.93
C GLY A 57 -10.00 8.30 8.51
N TYR A 58 -10.63 7.21 8.06
CA TYR A 58 -10.23 5.85 8.42
C TYR A 58 -8.77 5.58 8.04
N VAL A 59 -8.41 5.79 6.76
CA VAL A 59 -7.05 5.53 6.28
C VAL A 59 -6.02 6.41 6.95
N ARG A 60 -6.33 7.65 7.39
CA ARG A 60 -5.37 8.46 8.16
C ARG A 60 -5.10 7.89 9.55
N LYS A 61 -6.10 7.34 10.23
CA LYS A 61 -6.03 6.88 11.61
C LYS A 61 -5.64 5.40 11.75
N ALA A 62 -5.87 4.60 10.71
CA ALA A 62 -5.61 3.16 10.73
C ALA A 62 -4.16 2.89 11.20
N GLN A 63 -4.02 2.06 12.22
CA GLN A 63 -2.69 1.59 12.62
C GLN A 63 -2.13 0.73 11.49
N GLY A 64 -0.82 0.82 11.27
CA GLY A 64 -0.21 0.06 10.20
C GLY A 64 1.23 -0.31 10.48
N ARG A 65 1.67 -1.39 9.84
CA ARG A 65 3.05 -1.87 9.89
C ARG A 65 3.77 -1.42 8.63
N VAL A 66 4.94 -0.80 8.77
CA VAL A 66 5.79 -0.46 7.62
C VAL A 66 6.25 -1.75 6.93
N ILE A 67 6.03 -1.82 5.62
CA ILE A 67 6.49 -2.93 4.76
C ILE A 67 7.66 -2.53 3.86
N GLY A 68 7.93 -1.24 3.71
CA GLY A 68 9.08 -0.71 2.94
C GLY A 68 8.93 0.78 2.65
N SER A 69 9.97 1.38 2.07
CA SER A 69 9.85 2.73 1.51
C SER A 69 9.03 2.70 0.21
N LEU A 70 8.35 3.80 -0.09
CA LEU A 70 7.60 3.96 -1.33
C LEU A 70 8.48 3.73 -2.55
N GLU A 71 9.71 4.26 -2.55
CA GLU A 71 10.67 4.11 -3.64
C GLU A 71 11.05 2.63 -3.87
N ALA A 72 11.39 1.89 -2.81
CA ALA A 72 11.79 0.49 -2.94
C ALA A 72 10.62 -0.40 -3.39
N VAL A 73 9.42 -0.15 -2.85
CA VAL A 73 8.21 -0.90 -3.24
C VAL A 73 7.82 -0.57 -4.68
N ALA A 74 7.93 0.69 -5.10
CA ALA A 74 7.69 1.12 -6.48
C ALA A 74 8.66 0.47 -7.46
N GLU A 75 9.96 0.47 -7.15
CA GLU A 75 11.00 -0.17 -7.96
C GLU A 75 10.73 -1.65 -8.15
N ASN A 76 10.36 -2.37 -7.09
CA ASN A 76 10.03 -3.80 -7.16
C ASN A 76 8.67 -4.09 -7.84
N SER A 77 7.87 -3.06 -8.15
CA SER A 77 6.56 -3.26 -8.79
C SER A 77 6.66 -3.52 -10.29
N PHE A 78 7.78 -3.19 -10.93
CA PHE A 78 8.02 -3.44 -12.35
C PHE A 78 8.37 -4.92 -12.57
N GLU A 79 7.52 -5.61 -13.34
CA GLU A 79 7.60 -7.07 -13.54
C GLU A 79 8.97 -7.54 -14.05
N ALA A 80 9.60 -6.78 -14.95
CA ALA A 80 10.87 -7.14 -15.57
C ALA A 80 12.02 -7.42 -14.58
N HIS A 81 11.99 -6.82 -13.38
CA HIS A 81 13.06 -6.92 -12.39
C HIS A 81 12.55 -7.25 -10.97
N ARG A 82 11.31 -7.73 -10.85
CA ARG A 82 10.66 -7.98 -9.56
C ARG A 82 11.32 -9.14 -8.81
N ASP A 83 11.72 -8.90 -7.56
CA ASP A 83 12.04 -9.94 -6.58
C ASP A 83 10.77 -10.40 -5.85
N PRO A 84 10.34 -11.67 -6.01
CA PRO A 84 9.15 -12.20 -5.34
C PRO A 84 9.35 -12.43 -3.84
N ARG A 85 10.46 -12.02 -3.24
CA ARG A 85 10.65 -11.99 -1.78
C ARG A 85 10.43 -10.60 -1.19
N GLN A 86 10.43 -9.57 -2.04
CA GLN A 86 10.21 -8.18 -1.63
C GLN A 86 8.75 -7.76 -1.85
N PRO A 87 8.27 -6.70 -1.17
CA PRO A 87 6.94 -6.18 -1.41
C PRO A 87 6.81 -5.52 -2.79
N PHE A 88 5.63 -5.59 -3.39
CA PHE A 88 5.31 -4.87 -4.62
C PHE A 88 3.82 -4.50 -4.66
N LEU A 89 3.49 -3.44 -5.40
CA LEU A 89 2.12 -2.97 -5.58
C LEU A 89 1.36 -3.88 -6.56
N LEU A 90 0.09 -4.09 -6.26
CA LEU A 90 -0.84 -4.78 -7.14
C LEU A 90 -1.65 -3.74 -7.93
N SER A 91 -2.13 -4.14 -9.11
CA SER A 91 -3.07 -3.31 -9.85
C SER A 91 -4.29 -3.01 -8.96
N PRO A 92 -4.88 -1.80 -9.06
CA PRO A 92 -6.07 -1.40 -8.29
C PRO A 92 -7.19 -2.43 -8.35
#